data_AF-A0A212CHW2-F1
#
_entry.id   AF-A0A212CHW2-F1
#
_cell.length_a   1.000
_cell.length_b   1.000
_cell.length_c   1.000
_cell.angle_alpha   90.00
_cell.angle_beta   90.00
_cell.angle_gamma   90.00
#
_symmetry.space_group_name_H-M   'P 1'
#
loop_
_entity.id
_entity.type
_entity.pdbx_description
1 polymer ?
#
loop_
_entity_poly.entity_id
_entity_poly.type
_entity_poly.pdbx_seq_one_letter_code
_entity_poly.pdbx_strand_id
1 'polypeptide(L)'
;KYYGRKSPVGRDVCRLRKAYYNARHEASAQIDEIVGETASEADSSETSVSEKENGHEKDDDVIRCICGLYKDEGLMIQCDKCMVWQHCDCMGVNSDVEHYLCEQCDPRP
;
A
#
# COMPACT_ATOMS: atom_id res chain seq x y z
N LYS A 1 4.31 -14.24 -7.29
CA LYS A 1 3.26 -15.15 -6.77
C LYS A 1 2.82 -14.60 -5.43
N TYR A 2 1.67 -13.94 -5.36
CA TYR A 2 1.13 -13.46 -4.09
C TYR A 2 0.59 -14.65 -3.29
N TYR A 3 0.98 -14.75 -2.02
CA TYR A 3 0.57 -15.88 -1.18
C TYR A 3 -0.68 -15.57 -0.35
N GLY A 4 -1.22 -14.34 -0.34
CA GLY A 4 -2.32 -13.99 0.57
C GLY A 4 -1.82 -13.66 1.96
N ARG A 5 -2.32 -12.57 2.56
CA ARG A 5 -1.91 -12.17 3.93
C ARG A 5 -2.24 -13.19 5.02
N LYS A 6 -3.20 -14.09 4.76
CA LYS A 6 -3.59 -15.18 5.67
C LYS A 6 -2.76 -16.46 5.48
N SER A 7 -1.96 -16.58 4.42
CA SER A 7 -1.11 -17.76 4.22
C SER A 7 0.08 -17.78 5.18
N PRO A 8 0.72 -18.94 5.36
CA PRO A 8 1.97 -19.03 6.11
C PRO A 8 3.03 -18.03 5.61
N VAL A 9 3.28 -18.04 4.29
CA VAL A 9 4.27 -17.14 3.66
C VAL A 9 3.88 -15.67 3.81
N GLY A 10 2.60 -15.32 3.62
CA GLY A 10 2.14 -13.94 3.77
C GLY A 10 2.24 -13.40 5.20
N ARG A 11 2.04 -14.27 6.20
CA ARG A 11 2.26 -13.92 7.62
C ARG A 11 3.74 -13.69 7.92
N ASP A 12 4.61 -14.53 7.38
CA ASP A 12 6.06 -14.40 7.57
C ASP A 12 6.58 -13.12 6.91
N VAL A 13 6.10 -12.80 5.71
CA VAL A 13 6.41 -11.52 5.03
C VAL A 13 5.92 -10.32 5.86
N CYS A 14 4.71 -10.37 6.41
CA CYS A 14 4.19 -9.29 7.27
C CYS A 14 5.06 -9.09 8.52
N ARG A 15 5.48 -10.18 9.16
CA ARG A 15 6.38 -10.14 10.32
C ARG A 15 7.75 -9.58 9.95
N LEU A 16 8.32 -10.04 8.84
CA LEU A 16 9.61 -9.57 8.34
C LEU A 16 9.58 -8.07 8.04
N ARG A 17 8.51 -7.61 7.39
CA ARG A 17 8.32 -6.19 7.06
C ARG A 17 8.25 -5.33 8.31
N LYS A 18 7.47 -5.76 9.32
CA LYS A 18 7.41 -5.06 10.61
C LYS A 18 8.77 -5.02 11.32
N ALA A 19 9.49 -6.13 11.35
CA ALA A 19 10.81 -6.21 11.96
C ALA A 19 11.84 -5.30 11.25
N TYR A 20 11.81 -5.28 9.91
CA TYR A 20 12.65 -4.41 9.10
C TYR A 20 12.40 -2.93 9.40
N TYR A 21 11.13 -2.48 9.40
CA TYR A 21 10.83 -1.08 9.68
C TYR A 21 11.23 -0.66 11.08
N ASN A 22 10.97 -1.49 12.10
CA ASN A 22 11.42 -1.21 13.45
C ASN A 22 12.94 -1.08 13.51
N ALA A 23 13.68 -2.06 12.98
CA ALA A 23 15.14 -2.04 12.98
C ALA A 23 15.71 -0.85 12.17
N ARG A 24 15.08 -0.50 11.05
CA ARG A 24 15.44 0.67 10.23
C ARG A 24 15.21 1.96 11.01
N HIS A 25 14.08 2.09 11.68
CA HIS A 25 13.76 3.26 12.49
C HIS A 25 14.72 3.39 13.68
N GLU A 26 15.06 2.30 14.35
CA GLU A 26 16.07 2.28 15.43
C GLU A 26 17.46 2.67 14.92
N ALA A 27 17.78 2.35 13.66
CA ALA A 27 19.05 2.66 13.03
C ALA A 27 19.06 3.98 12.24
N SER A 28 17.96 4.74 12.20
CA SER A 28 17.77 5.87 11.28
C SER A 28 18.88 6.92 11.40
N ALA A 29 19.18 7.37 12.61
CA ALA A 29 20.23 8.35 12.86
C ALA A 29 21.62 7.89 12.37
N GLN A 30 21.94 6.61 12.53
CA GLN A 30 23.21 6.03 12.06
C GLN A 30 23.23 5.91 10.53
N ILE A 31 22.08 5.57 9.93
CA ILE A 31 21.94 5.50 8.47
C ILE A 31 22.11 6.90 7.86
N ASP A 32 21.48 7.92 8.46
CA ASP A 32 21.53 9.31 7.98
C ASP A 32 22.94 9.89 8.11
N GLU A 33 23.69 9.54 9.17
CA GLU A 33 25.09 9.95 9.34
C GLU A 33 25.99 9.41 8.22
N ILE A 34 25.76 8.17 7.78
CA ILE A 34 26.58 7.48 6.76
C ILE A 34 26.19 7.90 5.34
N VAL A 35 24.89 8.03 5.07
CA VAL A 35 24.35 8.21 3.70
C VAL A 35 24.08 9.69 3.39
N GLY A 36 24.02 10.56 4.39
CA GLY A 36 23.60 11.96 4.26
C GLY A 36 22.06 12.09 4.20
N GLU A 37 21.57 13.32 4.41
CA GLU A 37 20.16 13.74 4.65
C GLU A 37 19.14 13.46 3.51
N THR A 38 19.42 12.48 2.64
CA THR A 38 18.58 12.11 1.49
C THR A 38 17.73 10.85 1.73
N ALA A 39 17.83 10.22 2.90
CA ALA A 39 17.10 8.98 3.23
C ALA A 39 15.78 9.20 4.00
N SER A 40 15.56 10.39 4.57
CA SER A 40 14.39 10.73 5.40
C SER A 40 13.11 11.00 4.60
N GLU A 41 13.24 11.36 3.33
CA GLU A 41 12.09 11.69 2.46
C GLU A 41 11.33 10.46 1.93
N ALA A 42 11.82 9.24 2.19
CA ALA A 42 11.23 8.01 1.66
C ALA A 42 10.47 7.17 2.71
N ASP A 43 10.49 7.55 3.98
CA ASP A 43 9.89 6.74 5.06
C ASP A 43 9.18 7.60 6.12
N SER A 44 8.62 8.74 5.71
CA SER A 44 7.52 9.41 6.40
C SER A 44 6.26 9.27 5.56
N SER A 45 5.62 8.10 5.63
CA SER A 45 4.23 7.95 5.18
C SER A 45 3.52 6.97 6.08
N GLU A 46 3.36 7.41 7.33
CA GLU A 46 2.17 7.11 8.09
C GLU A 46 1.41 8.41 8.33
N THR A 47 0.11 8.38 8.04
CA THR A 47 -0.90 9.42 8.26
C THR A 47 -1.01 10.52 7.17
N SER A 48 -2.14 10.48 6.46
CA SER A 48 -2.82 11.61 5.79
C SER A 48 -2.05 12.92 5.61
N VAL A 49 -1.63 13.20 4.37
CA VAL A 49 -1.49 14.57 3.86
C VAL A 49 -2.56 14.79 2.79
N SER A 50 -3.77 15.11 3.25
CA SER A 50 -4.40 16.36 2.82
C SER A 50 -3.80 17.40 3.77
N GLU A 51 -3.17 18.48 3.38
CA GLU A 51 -3.69 19.59 2.59
C GLU A 51 -2.51 20.37 1.99
N LYS A 52 -2.59 20.78 0.73
CA LYS A 52 -2.61 22.20 0.32
C LYS A 52 -3.20 22.29 -1.09
N GLU A 53 -4.31 23.02 -1.18
CA GLU A 53 -4.93 23.43 -2.43
C GLU A 53 -3.90 24.07 -3.37
N ASN A 54 -3.70 23.45 -4.53
CA ASN A 54 -3.46 24.19 -5.75
C ASN A 54 -4.13 23.44 -6.89
N GLY A 55 -5.05 24.12 -7.57
CA GLY A 55 -6.03 23.55 -8.46
C GLY A 55 -5.48 22.73 -9.63
N HIS A 56 -6.46 22.11 -10.27
CA HIS A 56 -6.40 21.40 -11.55
C HIS A 56 -6.05 19.90 -11.53
N GLU A 57 -7.14 19.12 -11.58
CA GLU A 57 -7.39 18.03 -12.55
C GLU A 57 -6.23 17.04 -12.80
N LYS A 58 -6.31 15.89 -12.11
CA LYS A 58 -5.92 14.57 -12.62
C LYS A 58 -6.62 13.52 -11.77
N ASP A 59 -7.39 12.67 -12.43
CA ASP A 59 -8.04 11.49 -11.89
C ASP A 59 -7.09 10.73 -10.94
N ASP A 60 -7.40 10.75 -9.65
CA ASP A 60 -6.47 10.33 -8.59
C ASP A 60 -6.30 8.79 -8.58
N ASP A 61 -5.23 8.29 -9.21
CA ASP A 61 -4.75 6.91 -9.17
C ASP A 61 -4.28 6.49 -7.76
N VAL A 62 -5.20 6.45 -6.79
CA VAL A 62 -4.89 6.16 -5.39
C VAL A 62 -4.86 4.66 -5.16
N ILE A 63 -3.67 4.12 -4.87
CA ILE A 63 -3.50 2.71 -4.51
C ILE A 63 -3.79 2.53 -3.03
N ARG A 64 -4.94 1.94 -2.68
CA ARG A 64 -5.29 1.60 -1.30
C ARG A 64 -5.56 0.10 -1.20
N CYS A 65 -4.49 -0.66 -1.07
CA CYS A 65 -4.61 -2.09 -0.89
C CYS A 65 -4.55 -2.50 0.57
N ILE A 66 -5.37 -3.49 0.92
CA ILE A 66 -5.40 -4.05 2.25
C ILE A 66 -3.99 -4.52 2.68
N CYS A 67 -3.11 -4.94 1.75
CA CYS A 67 -1.73 -5.37 2.04
C CYS A 67 -0.80 -4.26 2.56
N GLY A 68 -1.22 -2.99 2.54
CA GLY A 68 -0.41 -1.85 2.96
C GLY A 68 0.76 -1.56 2.02
N LEU A 69 0.66 -1.99 0.76
CA LEU A 69 1.54 -1.56 -0.32
C LEU A 69 0.76 -0.57 -1.19
N TYR A 70 1.28 0.65 -1.28
CA TYR A 70 0.72 1.76 -2.07
C TYR A 70 1.39 1.83 -3.46
N LYS A 71 1.83 0.68 -3.98
CA LYS A 71 2.62 0.56 -5.20
C LYS A 71 1.91 -0.33 -6.20
N ASP A 72 2.01 0.04 -7.48
CA ASP A 72 1.54 -0.77 -8.60
C ASP A 72 2.43 -2.02 -8.72
N GLU A 73 1.85 -3.18 -8.42
CA GLU A 73 2.53 -4.47 -8.48
C GLU A 73 1.57 -5.56 -8.96
N GLY A 74 1.87 -6.15 -10.12
CA GLY A 74 1.07 -7.23 -10.67
C GLY A 74 -0.30 -6.76 -11.19
N LEU A 75 -1.32 -7.61 -11.10
CA LEU A 75 -2.67 -7.26 -11.57
C LEU A 75 -3.37 -6.37 -10.54
N MET A 76 -3.93 -5.27 -11.02
CA MET A 76 -4.69 -4.32 -10.22
C MET A 76 -6.14 -4.23 -10.68
N ILE A 77 -7.02 -3.88 -9.75
CA ILE A 77 -8.43 -3.63 -9.98
C ILE A 77 -8.83 -2.33 -9.28
N GLN A 78 -9.63 -1.51 -9.96
CA GLN A 78 -10.13 -0.24 -9.43
C GLN A 78 -11.52 -0.43 -8.83
N CYS A 79 -11.78 0.20 -7.68
CA CYS A 79 -13.11 0.22 -7.07
C CYS A 79 -14.03 1.20 -7.81
N ASP A 80 -15.19 0.73 -8.30
CA ASP A 80 -16.15 1.55 -9.05
C ASP A 80 -16.74 2.72 -8.25
N LYS A 81 -16.71 2.66 -6.92
CA LYS A 81 -17.33 3.66 -6.04
C LYS A 81 -16.36 4.72 -5.52
N CYS A 82 -15.17 4.30 -5.09
CA CYS A 82 -14.20 5.20 -4.46
C CYS A 82 -12.91 5.36 -5.26
N MET A 83 -12.85 4.79 -6.47
CA MET A 83 -11.76 4.90 -7.45
C MET A 83 -10.37 4.45 -6.97
N VAL A 84 -10.29 3.80 -5.81
CA VAL A 84 -9.02 3.28 -5.30
C VAL A 84 -8.62 1.97 -5.99
N TRP A 85 -7.33 1.86 -6.28
CA TRP A 85 -6.70 0.68 -6.85
C TRP A 85 -6.26 -0.32 -5.77
N GLN A 86 -6.50 -1.60 -6.03
CA GLN A 86 -6.12 -2.73 -5.17
C GLN A 86 -5.52 -3.84 -6.01
N HIS A 87 -4.59 -4.62 -5.44
CA HIS A 87 -4.09 -5.80 -6.12
C HIS A 87 -5.18 -6.88 -6.21
N CYS A 88 -5.41 -7.42 -7.41
CA CYS A 88 -6.39 -8.49 -7.65
C CYS A 88 -6.13 -9.69 -6.74
N ASP A 89 -4.86 -10.07 -6.67
CA ASP A 89 -4.33 -11.12 -5.81
C ASP A 89 -4.68 -10.89 -4.31
N CYS A 90 -4.62 -9.64 -3.84
CA CYS A 90 -4.95 -9.29 -2.45
C CYS A 90 -6.45 -9.41 -2.16
N MET A 91 -7.27 -9.09 -3.15
CA MET A 91 -8.72 -9.06 -3.01
C MET A 91 -9.36 -10.41 -3.36
N GLY A 92 -8.56 -11.34 -3.89
CA GLY A 92 -9.00 -12.66 -4.34
C GLY A 92 -9.94 -12.56 -5.53
N VAL A 93 -9.73 -11.56 -6.40
CA VAL A 93 -10.52 -11.33 -7.60
C VAL A 93 -9.73 -11.70 -8.84
N ASN A 94 -10.42 -12.20 -9.86
CA ASN A 94 -9.83 -12.52 -11.15
C ASN A 94 -9.94 -11.33 -12.10
N SER A 95 -9.21 -11.36 -13.22
CA SER A 95 -9.24 -10.29 -14.22
C SER A 95 -10.58 -10.18 -14.96
N ASP A 96 -11.47 -11.17 -14.84
CA ASP A 96 -12.76 -11.22 -15.53
C ASP A 96 -13.89 -10.47 -14.79
N VAL A 97 -13.57 -9.78 -13.69
CA VAL A 97 -14.55 -9.02 -12.90
C VAL A 97 -14.76 -7.65 -13.54
N GLU A 98 -15.96 -7.41 -14.07
CA GLU A 98 -16.32 -6.12 -14.70
C GLU A 98 -16.68 -5.03 -13.67
N HIS A 99 -17.30 -5.41 -12.55
CA HIS A 99 -17.73 -4.50 -11.50
C HIS A 99 -17.12 -4.88 -10.17
N TYR A 100 -16.33 -3.98 -9.59
CA TYR A 100 -15.59 -4.26 -8.36
C TYR A 100 -15.84 -3.21 -7.28
N LEU A 101 -16.18 -3.67 -6.09
CA LEU A 101 -16.28 -2.85 -4.88
C LEU A 101 -15.25 -3.32 -3.86
N CYS A 102 -14.49 -2.35 -3.33
CA CYS A 102 -13.50 -2.61 -2.28
C CYS A 102 -14.13 -3.05 -0.96
N GLU A 103 -13.32 -3.54 -0.04
CA GLU A 103 -13.79 -3.99 1.29
C GLU A 103 -14.53 -2.92 2.11
N GLN A 104 -14.28 -1.63 1.84
CA GLN A 104 -14.93 -0.50 2.51
C GLN A 104 -16.25 -0.11 1.83
N CYS A 105 -16.36 -0.35 0.51
CA CYS A 105 -17.53 0.01 -0.27
C CYS A 105 -18.58 -1.10 -0.24
N ASP A 106 -18.15 -2.36 -0.15
CA ASP A 106 -19.01 -3.54 0.03
C ASP A 106 -18.39 -4.50 1.07
N PRO A 107 -18.61 -4.25 2.38
CA PRO A 107 -18.10 -5.11 3.44
C PRO A 107 -18.81 -6.47 3.41
N ARG A 108 -18.04 -7.54 3.17
CA ARG A 108 -18.59 -8.90 3.19
C ARG A 108 -19.01 -9.30 4.62
N PRO A 109 -20.15 -10.00 4.79
CA PRO A 109 -20.65 -10.45 6.10
C PRO A 109 -19.74 -11.49 6.78
#